data_AF-A0A415NPP2-F1
#
_entry.id   AF-A0A415NPP2-F1
#
_cell.length_a   1.000
_cell.length_b   1.000
_cell.length_c   1.000
_cell.angle_alpha   90.00
_cell.angle_beta   90.00
_cell.angle_gamma   90.00
#
_symmetry.space_group_name_H-M   'P 1'
#
loop_
_entity.id
_entity.type
_entity.pdbx_description
1 polymer ?
#
loop_
_entity_poly.entity_id
_entity_poly.type
_entity_poly.pdbx_seq_one_letter_code
_entity_poly.pdbx_strand_id
1 'polypeptide(L)' 'TAPLLNAMIEKILIHEATTNEDNERIQEIEIYYRFIEKVE' A
#
# COMPACT_ATOMS: atom_id res chain seq x y z
N THR A 1 -3.22 9.35 -12.58
CA THR A 1 -2.70 9.35 -11.19
C THR A 1 -3.72 10.04 -10.30
N ALA A 2 -3.93 9.56 -9.07
CA ALA A 2 -4.87 10.15 -8.10
C ALA A 2 -4.08 10.94 -7.04
N PRO A 3 -3.88 12.26 -7.21
CA PRO A 3 -2.92 13.02 -6.39
C PRO A 3 -3.30 13.05 -4.91
N LEU A 4 -4.60 13.12 -4.61
CA LEU A 4 -5.12 13.13 -3.25
C LEU A 4 -4.85 11.82 -2.51
N LEU A 5 -5.01 10.67 -3.19
CA LEU A 5 -4.77 9.36 -2.61
C LEU A 5 -3.31 9.20 -2.20
N ASN A 6 -2.39 9.65 -3.06
CA ASN A 6 -0.96 9.61 -2.78
C ASN A 6 -0.58 10.52 -1.60
N ALA A 7 -1.23 11.67 -1.47
CA ALA A 7 -1.01 12.59 -0.34
C ALA A 7 -1.54 12.06 1.00
N MET A 8 -2.44 11.07 0.97
CA MET A 8 -3.01 10.43 2.16
C MET A 8 -2.23 9.18 2.61
N ILE A 9 -1.22 8.73 1.87
CA ILE A 9 -0.40 7.58 2.24
C ILE A 9 0.47 7.95 3.45
N GLU A 10 0.26 7.26 4.56
CA GLU A 10 1.05 7.41 5.79
C GLU A 10 2.30 6.54 5.77
N LYS A 11 2.14 5.27 5.37
CA LYS A 11 3.23 4.28 5.33
C LYS A 11 2.92 3.22 4.28
N ILE A 12 3.95 2.75 3.60
CA ILE A 12 3.89 1.54 2.76
C ILE A 12 4.80 0.50 3.41
N LEU A 13 4.25 -0.68 3.67
CA LEU A 13 4.95 -1.86 4.18
C LEU A 13 5.04 -2.86 3.03
N ILE A 14 6.27 -3.25 2.70
CA ILE A 14 6.54 -4.22 1.64
C ILE A 14 7.08 -5.47 2.32
N HIS A 15 6.36 -6.57 2.20
CA HIS A 15 6.78 -7.86 2.74
C HIS A 15 7.71 -8.58 1.77
N GLU A 16 8.39 -9.61 2.27
CA GLU A 16 9.24 -10.46 1.44
C GLU A 16 8.41 -11.11 0.33
N ALA A 17 9.00 -11.18 -0.87
CA ALA A 17 8.35 -11.84 -1.97
C ALA A 17 8.44 -13.36 -1.78
N THR A 18 7.32 -14.04 -1.95
CA THR A 18 7.23 -15.50 -1.91
C THR A 18 6.91 -16.03 -3.30
N THR A 19 7.33 -17.26 -3.58
CA THR A 19 6.98 -17.96 -4.82
C THR A 19 5.93 -19.00 -4.50
N ASN A 20 4.79 -18.97 -5.20
CA ASN A 20 3.74 -19.97 -5.02
C ASN A 20 4.05 -21.26 -5.82
N GLU A 21 3.17 -22.25 -5.68
CA GLU A 21 3.32 -23.56 -6.35
C GLU A 21 3.28 -23.46 -7.89
N ASP A 22 2.69 -22.38 -8.42
CA ASP A 22 2.58 -22.09 -9.86
C ASP A 22 3.79 -21.29 -10.42
N ASN A 23 4.87 -21.16 -9.64
CA ASN A 23 6.05 -20.32 -9.94
C ASN A 23 5.76 -18.82 -10.10
N GLU A 24 4.65 -18.33 -9.56
CA GLU A 24 4.34 -16.91 -9.53
C GLU A 24 5.01 -16.25 -8.31
N ARG A 25 5.63 -15.09 -8.54
CA ARG A 25 6.20 -14.28 -7.46
C ARG A 25 5.11 -13.38 -6.88
N ILE A 26 4.71 -13.67 -5.66
CA ILE A 26 3.73 -12.90 -4.90
C ILE A 26 4.48 -11.98 -3.94
N GLN A 27 4.05 -10.72 -3.85
CA GLN A 27 4.54 -9.78 -2.85
C GLN A 27 3.36 -9.11 -2.19
N GLU A 28 3.27 -9.28 -0.87
CA GLU A 28 2.27 -8.60 -0.08
C GLU A 28 2.72 -7.16 0.21
N ILE A 29 1.81 -6.22 -0.04
CA ILE A 29 2.04 -4.80 0.19
C ILE A 29 0.87 -4.27 1.02
N GLU A 30 1.19 -3.70 2.17
CA GLU A 30 0.23 -2.99 3.02
C GLU A 30 0.40 -1.49 2.84
N ILE A 31 -0.71 -0.79 2.58
CA ILE A 31 -0.72 0.67 2.43
C ILE A 31 -1.58 1.25 3.56
N TYR A 32 -0.93 1.98 4.46
CA TYR A 32 -1.56 2.67 5.56
C TYR A 32 -1.92 4.09 5.11
N TYR A 33 -3.17 4.47 5.31
CA TYR A 33 -3.66 5.81 5.02
C TYR A 33 -3.91 6.57 6.32
N ARG A 34 -3.48 7.83 6.35
CA ARG A 34 -3.89 8.75 7.41
C ARG A 34 -5.21 9.36 7.01
N PHE A 35 -6.26 9.08 7.78
CA PHE A 35 -7.50 9.81 7.63
C PHE A 35 -7.28 11.26 8.07
N ILE A 36 -7.27 12.18 7.11
CA ILE A 36 -7.31 13.62 7.38
C ILE A 36 -8.80 13.95 7.43
N GLU A 37 -9.35 14.06 8.63
CA GLU A 37 -10.67 14.65 8.83
C GLU A 37 -10.66 16.04 8.17
N LYS A 38 -11.69 16.35 7.38
CA LYS A 38 -11.79 17.67 6.75
C LYS A 38 -11.77 18.72 7.87
N VAL A 39 -10.70 19.50 7.94
CA VAL A 39 -10.71 20.74 8.72
C VAL A 39 -11.64 21.68 7.96
N GLU A 40 -12.72 22.11 8.62
CA GLU A 40 -13.71 23.06 8.10
C GLU A 40 -13.09 24.42 7.76
#